data_AF-A0A9E1RXX9-F1
#
_entry.id   AF-A0A9E1RXX9-F1
#
_cell.length_a   1.000
_cell.length_b   1.000
_cell.length_c   1.000
_cell.angle_alpha   90.00
_cell.angle_beta   90.00
_cell.angle_gamma   90.00
#
_symmetry.space_group_name_H-M   'P 1'
#
loop_
_entity.id
_entity.type
_entity.pdbx_description
1 polymer ?
#
loop_
_entity_poly.entity_id
_entity_poly.type
_entity_poly.pdbx_seq_one_letter_code
_entity_poly.pdbx_strand_id
1 'polypeptide(L)'
;MPRSAKDRAGPVRGSTTIEELMVRYPGGEATDLMARLAWPCAHCSGRMDEPLSLAAKRHGNPTGAVVEAFRALSNGGPSERQIMAAKNKTVPRQSVEAAWQRHAR
;
A
#
# COMPACT_ATOMS: atom_id res chain seq x y z
N MET A 1 11.89 26.81 -10.17
CA MET A 1 10.87 26.29 -9.23
C MET A 1 11.54 25.31 -8.29
N PRO A 2 11.48 25.49 -6.96
CA PRO A 2 11.97 24.46 -6.05
C PRO A 2 11.15 23.19 -6.25
N ARG A 3 11.83 22.05 -6.43
CA ARG A 3 11.21 20.72 -6.42
C ARG A 3 10.40 20.57 -5.12
N SER A 4 9.14 20.14 -5.24
CA SER A 4 8.21 19.92 -4.13
C SER A 4 8.83 18.94 -3.12
N ALA A 5 8.38 18.95 -1.86
CA ALA A 5 8.77 17.91 -0.89
C ALA A 5 8.52 16.49 -1.44
N LYS A 6 7.46 16.34 -2.25
CA LYS A 6 7.13 15.13 -3.02
C LYS A 6 8.25 14.66 -3.95
N ASP A 7 8.99 15.58 -4.55
CA ASP A 7 10.02 15.29 -5.55
C ASP A 7 11.38 14.93 -4.93
N ARG A 8 11.63 15.37 -3.68
CA ARG A 8 12.91 15.12 -2.97
C ARG A 8 12.96 13.76 -2.27
N ALA A 9 11.81 13.23 -1.86
CA ALA A 9 11.70 12.00 -1.06
C ALA A 9 11.96 10.69 -1.84
N GLY A 10 12.28 10.75 -3.14
CA GLY A 10 12.46 9.56 -3.99
C GLY A 10 11.16 8.77 -4.21
N PRO A 11 11.18 7.61 -4.91
CA PRO A 11 9.96 6.83 -5.16
C PRO A 11 9.40 6.20 -3.89
N VAL A 12 8.08 6.05 -3.80
CA VAL A 12 7.44 5.29 -2.71
C VAL A 12 7.87 3.82 -2.78
N ARG A 13 8.24 3.26 -1.62
CA ARG A 13 8.69 1.88 -1.42
C ARG A 13 7.81 1.20 -0.38
N GLY A 14 7.90 -0.13 -0.28
CA GLY A 14 7.20 -0.87 0.77
C GLY A 14 7.66 -0.54 2.19
N SER A 15 8.87 0.01 2.34
CA SER A 15 9.43 0.50 3.61
C SER A 15 8.98 1.91 3.97
N THR A 16 8.36 2.66 3.04
CA THR A 16 7.85 4.00 3.32
C THR A 16 6.77 3.91 4.39
N THR A 17 6.88 4.69 5.46
CA THR A 17 5.92 4.64 6.58
C THR A 17 4.63 5.38 6.24
N ILE A 18 3.56 5.09 6.99
CA ILE A 18 2.30 5.82 6.86
C ILE A 18 2.51 7.32 7.15
N GLU A 19 3.31 7.67 8.16
CA GLU A 19 3.67 9.06 8.48
C GLU A 19 4.36 9.76 7.31
N GLU A 20 5.37 9.13 6.71
CA GLU A 20 6.07 9.68 5.55
C GLU A 20 5.12 9.95 4.39
N LEU A 21 4.13 9.07 4.16
CA LEU A 21 3.10 9.27 3.14
C LEU A 21 2.22 10.49 3.47
N MET A 22 1.80 10.64 4.73
CA MET A 22 0.95 11.75 5.16
C MET A 22 1.68 13.10 5.06
N VAL A 23 2.96 13.16 5.47
CA VAL A 23 3.81 14.35 5.31
C VAL A 23 4.03 14.67 3.84
N ARG A 24 4.22 13.65 3.00
CA ARG A 24 4.48 13.80 1.56
C ARG A 24 3.23 14.25 0.78
N TYR A 25 2.04 13.82 1.18
CA TYR A 25 0.77 14.11 0.50
C TYR A 25 -0.18 14.87 1.43
N PRO A 26 0.14 16.15 1.77
CA PRO A 26 -0.62 16.93 2.75
C PRO A 26 -2.01 17.34 2.25
N GLY A 27 -2.31 17.15 0.96
CA GLY A 27 -3.65 17.36 0.40
C GLY A 27 -4.61 16.20 0.69
N GLY A 28 -4.16 15.16 1.39
CA GLY A 28 -4.97 14.00 1.75
C GLY A 28 -5.02 12.92 0.68
N GLU A 29 -4.23 13.01 -0.40
CA GLU A 29 -4.26 12.05 -1.50
C GLU A 29 -3.89 10.62 -1.04
N ALA A 30 -2.96 10.52 -0.09
CA ALA A 30 -2.62 9.26 0.55
C ALA A 30 -3.80 8.72 1.40
N THR A 31 -4.48 9.58 2.14
CA THR A 31 -5.64 9.24 2.97
C THR A 31 -6.83 8.79 2.12
N ASP A 32 -7.11 9.49 1.02
CA ASP A 32 -8.15 9.11 0.07
C ASP A 32 -7.86 7.73 -0.53
N LEU A 33 -6.62 7.47 -0.94
CA LEU A 33 -6.23 6.16 -1.44
C LEU A 33 -6.40 5.06 -0.37
N MET A 34 -6.02 5.32 0.89
CA MET A 34 -6.26 4.38 2.00
C MET A 34 -7.75 4.09 2.19
N ALA A 35 -8.60 5.12 2.15
CA ALA A 35 -10.05 4.97 2.25
C ALA A 35 -10.60 4.12 1.09
N ARG A 36 -10.15 4.39 -0.14
CA ARG A 36 -10.51 3.61 -1.32
C ARG A 36 -10.07 2.15 -1.21
N LEU A 37 -8.96 1.86 -0.55
CA LEU A 37 -8.49 0.49 -0.28
C LEU A 37 -9.18 -0.18 0.91
N ALA A 38 -10.17 0.48 1.53
CA ALA A 38 -10.88 0.03 2.72
C ALA A 38 -9.94 -0.20 3.92
N TRP A 39 -8.99 0.72 4.14
CA TRP A 39 -8.13 0.76 5.32
C TRP A 39 -8.70 1.76 6.33
N PRO A 40 -9.56 1.34 7.28
CA PRO A 40 -9.99 2.23 8.35
C PRO A 40 -8.82 2.45 9.32
N CYS A 41 -7.97 3.44 9.05
CA CYS A 41 -6.78 3.73 9.88
C CYS A 41 -7.13 4.02 11.35
N ALA A 42 -8.35 4.48 11.64
CA ALA A 42 -8.86 4.64 13.01
C ALA A 42 -8.80 3.32 13.83
N HIS A 43 -8.89 2.16 13.16
CA HIS A 43 -8.83 0.85 13.81
C HIS A 43 -7.38 0.32 13.96
N CYS A 44 -6.41 1.01 13.37
CA CYS A 44 -4.99 0.64 13.43
C CYS A 44 -4.26 1.28 14.62
N SER A 45 -5.00 1.87 15.58
CA SER A 45 -4.46 2.56 16.77
C SER A 45 -3.44 3.65 16.46
N GLY A 46 -3.51 4.26 15.26
CA GLY A 46 -2.57 5.32 14.88
C GLY A 46 -1.13 4.85 14.66
N ARG A 47 -0.91 3.61 14.19
CA ARG A 47 0.42 3.11 13.77
C ARG A 47 0.97 3.86 12.55
N MET A 48 1.43 5.08 12.76
CA MET A 48 1.94 5.97 11.72
C MET A 48 3.37 5.59 11.29
N ASP A 49 4.14 4.99 12.18
CA ASP A 49 5.50 4.47 11.94
C ASP A 49 5.51 3.12 11.20
N GLU A 50 4.34 2.50 10.96
CA GLU A 50 4.26 1.21 10.28
C GLU A 50 4.63 1.35 8.79
N PRO A 51 5.50 0.46 8.26
CA PRO A 51 5.79 0.43 6.83
C PRO A 51 4.54 0.09 5.99
N LEU A 52 4.39 0.76 4.85
CA LEU A 52 3.26 0.58 3.91
C LEU A 52 3.01 -0.89 3.56
N SER A 53 4.09 -1.65 3.36
CA SER A 53 3.99 -3.07 3.03
C SER A 53 3.42 -3.92 4.17
N LEU A 54 3.70 -3.55 5.43
CA LEU A 54 3.17 -4.24 6.60
C LEU A 54 1.70 -3.87 6.84
N ALA A 55 1.36 -2.58 6.69
CA ALA A 55 -0.03 -2.12 6.70
C ALA A 55 -0.86 -2.87 5.64
N ALA A 56 -0.36 -2.98 4.41
CA ALA A 56 -1.05 -3.72 3.34
C ALA A 56 -1.33 -5.18 3.72
N LYS A 57 -0.34 -5.87 4.30
CA LYS A 57 -0.52 -7.26 4.76
C LYS A 57 -1.56 -7.36 5.88
N ARG A 58 -1.54 -6.42 6.85
CA ARG A 58 -2.50 -6.37 7.96
C ARG A 58 -3.94 -6.22 7.45
N HIS A 59 -4.13 -5.48 6.37
CA HIS A 59 -5.43 -5.32 5.71
C HIS A 59 -5.76 -6.42 4.68
N GLY A 60 -4.88 -7.40 4.49
CA GLY A 60 -5.06 -8.50 3.54
C GLY A 60 -4.94 -8.10 2.07
N ASN A 61 -4.34 -6.94 1.80
CA ASN A 61 -4.15 -6.42 0.44
C ASN A 61 -2.83 -6.91 -0.17
N PRO A 62 -2.77 -7.13 -1.49
CA PRO A 62 -1.56 -7.49 -2.20
C PRO A 62 -0.52 -6.37 -2.11
N THR A 63 0.52 -6.61 -1.30
CA THR A 63 1.58 -5.63 -0.98
C THR A 63 2.16 -4.94 -2.20
N GLY A 64 2.52 -5.71 -3.25
CA GLY A 64 3.13 -5.14 -4.46
C GLY A 64 2.18 -4.16 -5.18
N ALA A 65 0.93 -4.57 -5.39
CA ALA A 65 -0.07 -3.73 -6.06
C ALA A 65 -0.40 -2.47 -5.24
N VAL A 66 -0.42 -2.58 -3.90
CA VAL A 66 -0.58 -1.42 -3.02
C VAL A 66 0.58 -0.44 -3.18
N VAL A 67 1.83 -0.91 -3.14
CA VAL A 67 3.01 -0.03 -3.30
C VAL A 67 2.97 0.67 -4.66
N GLU A 68 2.58 -0.02 -5.73
CA GLU A 68 2.44 0.60 -7.06
C GLU A 68 1.33 1.66 -7.09
N ALA A 69 0.20 1.42 -6.41
CA ALA A 69 -0.88 2.41 -6.32
C ALA A 69 -0.43 3.69 -5.59
N PHE A 70 0.31 3.57 -4.48
CA PHE A 70 0.86 4.73 -3.78
C PHE A 70 1.98 5.43 -4.56
N ARG A 71 2.79 4.68 -5.32
CA ARG A 71 3.81 5.28 -6.19
C ARG A 71 3.17 6.15 -7.28
N ALA A 72 2.01 5.76 -7.79
CA ALA A 72 1.28 6.52 -8.80
C ALA A 72 0.78 7.88 -8.31
N LEU A 73 0.68 8.13 -6.99
CA LEU A 73 0.36 9.45 -6.43
C LEU A 73 1.37 10.53 -6.85
N SER A 74 2.62 10.16 -7.16
CA SER A 74 3.61 11.11 -7.68
C SER A 74 3.32 11.56 -9.12
N ASN A 75 2.45 10.85 -9.85
CA ASN A 75 2.13 11.09 -11.26
C ASN A 75 0.64 11.46 -11.48
N GLY A 76 0.00 12.08 -10.49
CA GLY A 76 -1.41 12.48 -10.58
C GLY A 76 -2.41 11.45 -10.03
N GLY A 77 -1.93 10.32 -9.50
CA GLY A 77 -2.75 9.33 -8.80
C GLY A 77 -2.81 7.97 -9.50
N PRO A 78 -3.24 6.92 -8.78
CA PRO A 78 -3.42 5.61 -9.37
C PRO A 78 -4.64 5.55 -10.29
N SER A 79 -4.48 4.84 -11.40
CA SER A 79 -5.60 4.45 -12.28
C SER A 79 -6.56 3.49 -11.57
N GLU A 80 -7.79 3.40 -12.06
CA GLU A 80 -8.79 2.46 -11.52
C GLU A 80 -8.29 1.01 -11.55
N ARG A 81 -7.55 0.63 -12.60
CA ARG A 81 -6.92 -0.71 -12.70
C ARG A 81 -5.94 -0.97 -11.55
N GLN A 82 -5.11 0.01 -11.19
CA GLN A 82 -4.15 -0.13 -10.09
C GLN A 82 -4.87 -0.25 -8.74
N ILE A 83 -5.97 0.48 -8.55
CA ILE A 83 -6.77 0.41 -7.34
C ILE A 83 -7.47 -0.94 -7.23
N MET A 84 -8.06 -1.43 -8.30
CA MET A 84 -8.68 -2.76 -8.34
C MET A 84 -7.66 -3.87 -8.06
N ALA A 85 -6.45 -3.78 -8.63
CA ALA A 85 -5.37 -4.70 -8.33
C ALA A 85 -4.96 -4.65 -6.85
N ALA A 86 -4.90 -3.45 -6.24
CA ALA A 86 -4.57 -3.27 -4.83
C ALA A 86 -5.71 -3.68 -3.87
N LYS A 87 -6.97 -3.64 -4.32
CA LYS A 87 -8.16 -4.12 -3.58
C LYS A 87 -8.30 -5.63 -3.59
N ASN A 88 -7.77 -6.31 -4.60
CA ASN A 88 -7.96 -7.75 -4.79
C ASN A 88 -7.24 -8.54 -3.70
N LYS A 89 -7.92 -8.74 -2.58
CA LYS A 89 -7.37 -9.32 -1.35
C LYS A 89 -6.67 -10.63 -1.68
N THR A 90 -5.46 -10.79 -1.18
CA THR A 90 -4.74 -12.04 -1.35
C THR A 90 -5.48 -13.13 -0.59
N VAL A 91 -5.88 -14.17 -1.31
CA VAL A 91 -6.39 -15.43 -0.76
C VAL A 91 -5.40 -15.94 0.29
N PRO A 92 -5.84 -16.55 1.41
CA PRO A 92 -4.94 -17.04 2.44
C PRO A 92 -3.83 -17.89 1.84
N ARG A 93 -2.61 -17.70 2.36
CA ARG A 93 -1.47 -18.56 2.02
C ARG A 93 -1.92 -20.01 2.19
N GLN A 94 -1.88 -20.77 1.10
CA GLN A 94 -2.28 -22.18 1.12
C GLN A 94 -1.52 -22.92 2.22
N SER A 95 -2.16 -23.91 2.84
CA SER A 95 -1.55 -24.68 3.92
C SER A 95 -0.21 -25.25 3.45
N VAL A 96 0.69 -25.46 4.41
CA VAL A 96 1.98 -26.11 4.14
C VAL A 96 1.71 -27.44 3.44
N GLU A 97 0.82 -28.30 3.95
CA GLU A 97 0.36 -29.52 3.23
C GLU A 97 0.01 -29.29 1.75
N ALA A 98 -0.81 -28.28 1.43
CA ALA A 98 -1.23 -28.01 0.06
C ALA A 98 -0.08 -27.56 -0.86
N ALA A 99 0.95 -26.93 -0.30
CA ALA A 99 2.17 -26.62 -1.03
C ALA A 99 3.01 -27.88 -1.30
N TRP A 100 3.17 -28.75 -0.29
CA TRP A 100 3.93 -29.99 -0.42
C TRP A 100 3.29 -30.99 -1.40
N GLN A 101 1.97 -31.14 -1.41
CA GLN A 101 1.27 -32.08 -2.30
C GLN A 101 1.42 -31.79 -3.80
N ARG A 102 1.74 -30.55 -4.19
CA ARG A 102 1.97 -30.19 -5.61
C ARG A 102 3.36 -30.56 -6.11
N HIS A 103 4.35 -30.60 -5.23
CA HIS A 103 5.73 -30.99 -5.58
C HIS A 103 5.93 -32.52 -5.59
N ALA A 104 4.98 -33.27 -5.04
CA ALA A 104 5.01 -34.73 -5.01
C ALA A 104 4.36 -35.39 -6.25
N ARG A 105 4.01 -34.61 -7.29
CA ARG A 105 3.47 -35.11 -8.57
C ARG A 105 4.51 -35.01 -9.68
#